data_AF-A0A4V2V3U6-F1
#
_entry.id   AF-A0A4V2V3U6-F1
#
_cell.length_a   1.000
_cell.length_b   1.000
_cell.length_c   1.000
_cell.angle_alpha   90.00
_cell.angle_beta   90.00
_cell.angle_gamma   90.00
#
_symmetry.space_group_name_H-M   'P 1'
#
loop_
_entity.id
_entity.type
_entity.pdbx_description
1 polymer ?
#
loop_
_entity_poly.entity_id
_entity_poly.type
_entity_poly.pdbx_seq_one_letter_code
_entity_poly.pdbx_strand_id
1 'polypeptide(L)'
;MLKKIVLTSSLLFITTSSFAFSLAEKEKHQKYETGISSQVTALNKTCGSDIKANFDWATFSKEQLETIGIDGYSKEMLKGIANVCEHSEVAKQSVSEKIKNINYSYTKPRAIELKDGTLSLGMDFDSANDAKAVEEYLMNNL
;
A
#
# COMPACT_ATOMS: atom_id res chain seq x y z
N MET A 1 41.67 10.19 -38.30
CA MET A 1 42.44 9.57 -37.20
C MET A 1 41.47 8.83 -36.29
N LEU A 2 41.45 7.49 -36.37
CA LEU A 2 40.68 6.63 -35.47
C LEU A 2 41.40 6.57 -34.11
N LYS A 3 40.71 6.90 -33.02
CA LYS A 3 41.09 6.43 -31.68
C LYS A 3 40.02 5.44 -31.20
N LYS A 4 40.36 4.16 -31.31
CA LYS A 4 39.67 3.07 -30.64
C LYS A 4 39.91 3.22 -29.14
N ILE A 5 38.86 3.34 -28.34
CA ILE A 5 38.92 3.09 -26.89
C ILE A 5 38.02 1.89 -26.63
N VAL A 6 38.69 0.78 -26.34
CA VAL A 6 38.13 -0.46 -25.80
C VAL A 6 38.35 -0.41 -24.28
N LEU A 7 37.59 -1.25 -23.55
CA LEU A 7 37.69 -1.57 -22.12
C LEU A 7 36.87 -0.62 -21.22
N THR A 8 35.98 -1.07 -20.33
CA THR A 8 35.80 -2.41 -19.73
C THR A 8 34.42 -2.47 -19.08
N SER A 9 33.64 -3.49 -19.46
CA SER A 9 32.37 -3.83 -18.82
C SER A 9 32.66 -4.43 -17.44
N SER A 10 32.34 -3.70 -16.37
CA SER A 10 32.33 -4.24 -15.00
C SER A 10 30.88 -4.56 -14.66
N LEU A 11 30.43 -5.77 -14.98
CA LEU A 11 29.17 -6.31 -14.48
C LEU A 11 29.35 -6.65 -13.00
N LEU A 12 28.99 -5.71 -12.13
CA LEU A 12 28.78 -5.99 -10.71
C LEU A 12 27.47 -6.78 -10.60
N PHE A 13 27.59 -8.11 -10.46
CA PHE A 13 26.46 -8.94 -10.01
C PHE A 13 26.21 -8.62 -8.54
N ILE A 14 25.32 -7.67 -8.28
CA ILE A 14 24.71 -7.52 -6.96
C ILE A 14 23.81 -8.74 -6.81
N THR A 15 24.30 -9.77 -6.10
CA THR A 15 23.48 -10.87 -5.64
C THR A 15 22.54 -10.32 -4.58
N THR A 16 21.38 -9.80 -5.00
CA THR A 16 20.29 -9.54 -4.08
C THR A 16 19.85 -10.89 -3.51
N SER A 17 20.19 -11.17 -2.26
CA SER A 17 19.64 -12.30 -1.53
C SER A 17 18.13 -12.13 -1.51
N SER A 18 17.44 -12.87 -2.37
CA SER A 18 15.99 -12.94 -2.33
C SER A 18 15.65 -13.76 -1.09
N PHE A 19 15.38 -13.08 0.04
CA PHE A 19 14.82 -13.72 1.22
C PHE A 19 13.44 -14.22 0.83
N ALA A 20 13.38 -15.46 0.35
CA ALA A 20 12.13 -16.11 0.03
C ALA A 20 11.39 -16.40 1.34
N PHE A 21 10.19 -15.84 1.49
CA PHE A 21 9.29 -16.18 2.59
C PHE A 21 9.06 -17.70 2.65
N SER A 22 9.02 -18.24 3.87
CA SER A 22 8.62 -19.62 4.14
C SER A 22 7.18 -19.87 3.69
N LEU A 23 6.80 -21.15 3.54
CA LEU A 23 5.42 -21.50 3.18
C LEU A 23 4.40 -20.96 4.20
N ALA A 24 4.70 -21.08 5.49
CA ALA A 24 3.84 -20.58 6.56
C ALA A 24 3.66 -19.05 6.50
N GLU A 25 4.72 -18.31 6.18
CA GLU A 25 4.64 -16.85 5.96
C GLU A 25 3.78 -16.53 4.74
N LYS A 26 3.94 -17.26 3.63
CA LYS A 26 3.12 -17.07 2.42
C LYS A 26 1.63 -17.33 2.66
N GLU A 27 1.29 -18.42 3.34
CA GLU A 27 -0.10 -18.74 3.69
C GLU A 27 -0.72 -17.66 4.59
N LYS A 28 0.08 -17.13 5.52
CA LYS A 28 -0.34 -16.03 6.38
C LYS A 28 -0.56 -14.73 5.60
N HIS A 29 0.37 -14.37 4.71
CA HIS A 29 0.23 -13.22 3.81
C HIS A 29 -1.01 -13.34 2.95
N GLN A 30 -1.24 -14.51 2.34
CA GLN A 30 -2.42 -14.78 1.52
C GLN A 30 -3.72 -14.64 2.33
N LYS A 31 -3.73 -15.02 3.61
CA LYS A 31 -4.89 -14.83 4.49
C LYS A 31 -5.20 -13.34 4.69
N TYR A 32 -4.18 -12.51 4.91
CA TYR A 32 -4.37 -11.05 5.00
C TYR A 32 -4.82 -10.45 3.67
N GLU A 33 -4.22 -10.86 2.54
CA GLU A 33 -4.61 -10.43 1.19
C GLU A 33 -6.07 -10.76 0.88
N THR A 34 -6.51 -11.97 1.24
CA THR A 34 -7.91 -12.37 1.09
C THR A 34 -8.84 -11.53 1.97
N GLY A 35 -8.44 -11.28 3.21
CA GLY A 35 -9.19 -10.46 4.16
C GLY A 35 -9.35 -9.01 3.69
N ILE A 36 -8.28 -8.40 3.18
CA ILE A 36 -8.34 -7.02 2.68
C ILE A 36 -9.09 -6.94 1.34
N SER A 37 -8.95 -7.94 0.47
CA SER A 37 -9.65 -7.98 -0.83
C SER A 37 -11.17 -7.95 -0.67
N SER A 38 -11.70 -8.65 0.34
CA SER A 38 -13.13 -8.58 0.70
C SER A 38 -13.55 -7.17 1.11
N GLN A 39 -12.72 -6.46 1.88
CA GLN A 39 -13.00 -5.09 2.31
C GLN A 39 -12.89 -4.08 1.17
N VAL A 40 -11.90 -4.24 0.29
CA VAL A 40 -11.74 -3.42 -0.92
C VAL A 40 -12.91 -3.62 -1.88
N THR A 41 -13.49 -4.81 -1.94
CA THR A 41 -14.72 -5.04 -2.71
C THR A 41 -15.88 -4.20 -2.18
N ALA A 42 -15.99 -4.05 -0.85
CA ALA A 42 -16.99 -3.16 -0.26
C ALA A 42 -16.68 -1.68 -0.55
N LEU A 43 -15.42 -1.26 -0.40
CA LEU A 43 -14.97 0.09 -0.77
C LEU A 43 -15.30 0.42 -2.23
N ASN A 44 -15.02 -0.49 -3.16
CA ASN A 44 -15.28 -0.31 -4.58
C ASN A 44 -16.76 -0.06 -4.88
N LYS A 45 -17.66 -0.70 -4.13
CA LYS A 45 -19.10 -0.43 -4.23
C LYS A 45 -19.44 0.97 -3.73
N THR A 46 -18.88 1.38 -2.58
CA THR A 46 -19.08 2.73 -2.02
C THR A 46 -18.55 3.81 -2.97
N CYS A 47 -17.35 3.63 -3.50
CA CYS A 47 -16.64 4.61 -4.32
C CYS A 47 -16.98 4.55 -5.81
N GLY A 48 -17.66 3.50 -6.29
CA GLY A 48 -17.88 3.29 -7.72
C GLY A 48 -16.57 3.09 -8.48
N SER A 49 -15.64 2.32 -7.92
CA SER A 49 -14.26 2.15 -8.38
C SER A 49 -13.90 0.68 -8.62
N ASP A 50 -12.70 0.43 -9.15
CA ASP A 50 -12.09 -0.91 -9.28
C ASP A 50 -10.66 -0.90 -8.69
N ILE A 51 -10.57 -0.48 -7.43
CA ILE A 51 -9.32 -0.41 -6.68
C ILE A 51 -8.88 -1.83 -6.32
N LYS A 52 -7.57 -2.07 -6.40
CA LYS A 52 -6.91 -3.29 -5.89
C LYS A 52 -6.02 -2.95 -4.70
N ALA A 53 -5.83 -3.87 -3.77
CA ALA A 53 -4.91 -3.68 -2.64
C ALA A 53 -3.86 -4.78 -2.59
N ASN A 54 -2.65 -4.38 -2.23
CA ASN A 54 -1.52 -5.27 -1.99
C ASN A 54 -0.77 -4.84 -0.72
N PHE A 55 0.12 -5.69 -0.25
CA PHE A 55 1.02 -5.42 0.86
C PHE A 55 2.47 -5.55 0.40
N ASP A 56 3.30 -4.60 0.79
CA ASP A 56 4.76 -4.73 0.73
C ASP A 56 5.25 -5.48 1.97
N TRP A 57 5.11 -6.80 1.94
CA TRP A 57 5.47 -7.69 3.03
C TRP A 57 6.92 -7.55 3.51
N ALA A 58 7.83 -7.08 2.66
CA ALA A 58 9.23 -6.89 3.01
C ALA A 58 9.45 -5.76 4.02
N THR A 59 8.48 -4.86 4.18
CA THR A 59 8.56 -3.76 5.16
C THR A 59 8.18 -4.18 6.58
N PHE A 60 7.52 -5.32 6.75
CA PHE A 60 7.07 -5.80 8.05
C PHE A 60 8.09 -6.79 8.64
N SER A 61 8.35 -6.67 9.94
CA SER A 61 9.08 -7.70 10.66
C SER A 61 8.18 -8.90 10.96
N LYS A 62 8.80 -10.08 11.14
CA LYS A 62 8.07 -11.29 11.55
C LYS A 62 7.33 -11.08 12.88
N GLU A 63 7.97 -10.42 13.84
CA GLU A 63 7.37 -10.10 15.13
C GLU A 63 6.12 -9.23 14.97
N GLN A 64 6.18 -8.20 14.12
CA GLN A 64 5.03 -7.36 13.83
C GLN A 64 3.89 -8.17 13.22
N LEU A 65 4.18 -9.03 12.23
CA LEU A 65 3.17 -9.89 11.61
C LEU A 65 2.54 -10.86 12.63
N GLU A 66 3.27 -11.30 13.65
CA GLU A 66 2.80 -12.25 14.68
C GLU A 66 2.03 -11.60 15.82
N THR A 67 2.36 -10.36 16.18
CA THR A 67 1.85 -9.70 17.38
C THR A 67 0.87 -8.56 17.09
N ILE A 68 0.96 -7.97 15.90
CA ILE A 68 0.16 -6.80 15.53
C ILE A 68 -1.02 -7.21 14.65
N GLY A 69 -2.21 -6.70 14.99
CA GLY A 69 -3.40 -6.78 14.16
C GLY A 69 -3.33 -5.83 12.96
N ILE A 70 -2.53 -6.16 11.95
CA ILE A 70 -2.35 -5.38 10.70
C ILE A 70 -3.69 -5.16 9.98
N ASP A 71 -4.62 -6.09 10.12
CA ASP A 71 -5.99 -6.00 9.61
C ASP A 71 -6.75 -4.81 10.20
N GLY A 72 -6.51 -4.48 11.48
CA GLY A 72 -7.09 -3.30 12.12
C GLY A 72 -6.62 -1.99 11.48
N TYR A 73 -5.32 -1.85 11.25
CA TYR A 73 -4.73 -0.66 10.63
C TYR A 73 -5.17 -0.50 9.17
N SER A 74 -5.08 -1.56 8.38
CA SER A 74 -5.51 -1.53 6.97
C SER A 74 -7.01 -1.21 6.84
N LYS A 75 -7.86 -1.76 7.72
CA LYS A 75 -9.29 -1.45 7.75
C LYS A 75 -9.56 0.02 8.09
N GLU A 76 -8.90 0.58 9.09
CA GLU A 76 -9.09 1.99 9.43
C GLU A 76 -8.60 2.91 8.29
N MET A 77 -7.50 2.56 7.62
CA MET A 77 -7.06 3.31 6.45
C MET A 77 -8.07 3.24 5.30
N LEU A 78 -8.66 2.06 5.01
CA LEU A 78 -9.74 1.93 4.03
C LEU A 78 -10.97 2.77 4.38
N LYS A 79 -11.31 2.83 5.68
CA LYS A 79 -12.40 3.67 6.16
C LYS A 79 -12.16 5.15 5.85
N GLY A 80 -10.93 5.63 5.95
CA GLY A 80 -10.58 7.00 5.53
C GLY A 80 -10.88 7.26 4.05
N ILE A 81 -10.60 6.29 3.18
CA ILE A 81 -10.96 6.39 1.75
C ILE A 81 -12.49 6.39 1.56
N ALA A 82 -13.20 5.51 2.27
CA ALA A 82 -14.65 5.42 2.21
C ALA A 82 -15.32 6.74 2.64
N ASN A 83 -14.84 7.35 3.73
CA ASN A 83 -15.31 8.66 4.21
C ASN A 83 -15.22 9.74 3.11
N VAL A 84 -14.12 9.74 2.33
CA VAL A 84 -13.96 10.68 1.19
C VAL A 84 -14.98 10.40 0.09
N CYS A 85 -15.20 9.13 -0.25
CA CYS A 85 -16.22 8.75 -1.24
C CYS A 85 -17.65 9.12 -0.79
N GLU A 86 -17.92 9.10 0.51
CA GLU A 86 -19.22 9.48 1.08
C GLU A 86 -19.36 11.00 1.30
N HIS A 87 -18.25 11.75 1.24
CA HIS A 87 -18.23 13.18 1.47
C HIS A 87 -19.02 13.97 0.42
N SER A 88 -18.83 13.65 -0.86
CA SER A 88 -19.55 14.26 -1.98
C SER A 88 -19.38 13.45 -3.27
N GLU A 89 -20.24 13.64 -4.26
CA GLU A 89 -20.12 12.98 -5.56
C GLU A 89 -18.83 13.37 -6.31
N VAL A 90 -18.35 14.61 -6.14
CA VAL A 90 -17.07 15.07 -6.73
C VAL A 90 -15.88 14.35 -6.09
N ALA A 91 -15.88 14.21 -4.76
CA ALA A 91 -14.84 13.48 -4.04
C ALA A 91 -14.84 12.00 -4.42
N LYS A 92 -16.03 11.38 -4.52
CA LYS A 92 -16.22 10.02 -5.00
C LYS A 92 -15.65 9.78 -6.39
N GLN A 93 -16.00 10.65 -7.35
CA GLN A 93 -15.47 10.58 -8.72
C GLN A 93 -13.96 10.72 -8.74
N SER A 94 -13.40 11.66 -7.97
CA SER A 94 -11.96 11.87 -7.86
C SER A 94 -11.23 10.63 -7.32
N VAL A 95 -11.78 9.96 -6.30
CA VAL A 95 -11.25 8.67 -5.81
C VAL A 95 -11.29 7.62 -6.91
N SER A 96 -12.42 7.41 -7.56
CA SER A 96 -12.59 6.38 -8.60
C SER A 96 -11.66 6.59 -9.79
N GLU A 97 -11.46 7.85 -10.20
CA GLU A 97 -10.59 8.21 -11.31
C GLU A 97 -9.11 8.11 -10.98
N LYS A 98 -8.69 8.60 -9.81
CA LYS A 98 -7.27 8.78 -9.47
C LYS A 98 -6.66 7.62 -8.70
N ILE A 99 -7.45 6.80 -8.01
CA ILE A 99 -6.92 5.69 -7.21
C ILE A 99 -7.24 4.36 -7.92
N LYS A 100 -6.20 3.61 -8.25
CA LYS A 100 -6.29 2.30 -8.93
C LYS A 100 -5.72 1.19 -8.06
N ASN A 101 -4.65 1.48 -7.33
CA ASN A 101 -4.00 0.55 -6.44
C ASN A 101 -3.84 1.17 -5.05
N ILE A 102 -3.92 0.32 -4.03
CA ILE A 102 -3.51 0.61 -2.67
C ILE A 102 -2.32 -0.28 -2.37
N ASN A 103 -1.26 0.30 -1.82
CA ASN A 103 -0.12 -0.45 -1.34
C ASN A 103 0.10 -0.20 0.15
N TYR A 104 -0.11 -1.23 0.96
CA TYR A 104 0.15 -1.18 2.40
C TYR A 104 1.60 -1.51 2.70
N SER A 105 2.20 -0.77 3.63
CA SER A 105 3.56 -1.03 4.12
C SER A 105 3.66 -0.68 5.61
N TYR A 106 4.72 -1.13 6.27
CA TYR A 106 5.13 -0.56 7.55
C TYR A 106 6.12 0.59 7.32
N THR A 107 5.91 1.70 8.04
CA THR A 107 6.82 2.85 8.08
C THR A 107 6.68 3.56 9.42
N LYS A 108 7.74 4.24 9.84
CA LYS A 108 7.69 5.12 11.01
C LYS A 108 8.50 6.38 10.70
N PRO A 109 7.87 7.56 10.61
CA PRO A 109 6.46 7.87 10.89
C PRO A 109 5.49 7.33 9.82
N ARG A 110 4.17 7.40 10.10
CA ARG A 110 3.08 7.14 9.13
C ARG A 110 3.33 7.93 7.84
N ALA A 111 3.16 7.29 6.69
CA ALA A 111 3.31 7.93 5.38
C ALA A 111 2.09 7.66 4.50
N ILE A 112 1.62 8.69 3.80
CA ILE A 112 0.49 8.60 2.86
C ILE A 112 0.91 9.35 1.60
N GLU A 113 0.87 8.67 0.45
CA GLU A 113 1.26 9.25 -0.83
C GLU A 113 0.38 8.71 -1.96
N LEU A 114 -0.19 9.59 -2.78
CA LEU A 114 -0.82 9.22 -4.04
C LEU A 114 0.12 9.55 -5.20
N LYS A 115 0.55 8.51 -5.93
CA LYS A 115 1.43 8.67 -7.09
C LYS A 115 1.08 7.66 -8.17
N ASP A 116 0.94 8.13 -9.40
CA ASP A 116 0.72 7.30 -10.59
C ASP A 116 -0.40 6.26 -10.42
N GLY A 117 -1.52 6.68 -9.81
CA GLY A 117 -2.68 5.81 -9.56
C GLY A 117 -2.55 4.88 -8.35
N THR A 118 -1.46 4.97 -7.59
CA THR A 118 -1.19 4.13 -6.42
C THR A 118 -1.20 4.97 -5.16
N LEU A 119 -2.10 4.64 -4.23
CA LEU A 119 -2.14 5.19 -2.89
C LEU A 119 -1.29 4.31 -1.97
N SER A 120 -0.10 4.78 -1.64
CA SER A 120 0.80 4.17 -0.66
C SER A 120 0.35 4.54 0.75
N LEU A 121 0.07 3.51 1.55
CA LEU A 121 -0.46 3.60 2.91
C LEU A 121 0.51 2.94 3.89
N GLY A 122 1.40 3.75 4.42
CA GLY A 122 2.42 3.36 5.35
C GLY A 122 1.93 3.41 6.80
N MET A 123 1.85 2.25 7.44
CA MET A 123 1.39 2.06 8.82
C MET A 123 2.50 2.33 9.82
N ASP A 124 2.20 3.21 10.77
CA ASP A 124 2.95 3.36 12.01
C ASP A 124 2.10 2.83 13.16
N PHE A 125 2.51 1.72 13.77
CA PHE A 125 1.74 1.05 14.82
C PHE A 125 1.70 1.82 16.14
N ASP A 126 2.46 2.92 16.26
CA ASP A 126 2.37 3.83 17.41
C ASP A 126 1.44 5.03 17.14
N SER A 127 0.96 5.18 15.90
CA SER A 127 0.10 6.28 15.50
C SER A 127 -1.38 5.89 15.60
N ALA A 128 -2.22 6.82 16.07
CA ALA A 128 -3.68 6.66 16.14
C ALA A 128 -4.38 7.40 14.99
N ASN A 129 -5.69 7.15 14.83
CA ASN A 129 -6.57 7.86 13.89
C ASN A 129 -6.19 7.69 12.40
N ASP A 130 -5.84 6.48 11.95
CA ASP A 130 -5.47 6.22 10.55
C ASP A 130 -6.56 6.65 9.55
N ALA A 131 -7.84 6.40 9.86
CA ALA A 131 -8.95 6.81 9.01
C ALA A 131 -8.94 8.33 8.74
N LYS A 132 -8.81 9.12 9.80
CA LYS A 132 -8.80 10.58 9.71
C LYS A 132 -7.58 11.08 8.93
N ALA A 133 -6.41 10.50 9.16
CA ALA A 133 -5.19 10.88 8.44
C ALA A 133 -5.30 10.63 6.92
N VAL A 134 -5.88 9.49 6.53
CA VAL A 134 -6.13 9.17 5.12
C VAL A 134 -7.18 10.09 4.51
N GLU A 135 -8.29 10.32 5.22
CA GLU A 135 -9.35 11.24 4.77
C GLU A 135 -8.80 12.65 4.54
N GLU A 136 -8.10 13.23 5.52
CA GLU A 136 -7.50 14.56 5.42
C GLU A 136 -6.49 14.65 4.28
N TYR A 137 -5.65 13.62 4.10
CA TYR A 137 -4.70 13.60 2.99
C TYR A 137 -5.43 13.65 1.65
N LEU A 138 -6.40 12.75 1.44
CA LEU A 138 -7.10 12.64 0.16
C LEU A 138 -7.94 13.88 -0.16
N MET A 139 -8.61 14.47 0.83
CA MET A 139 -9.36 15.73 0.64
C MET A 139 -8.48 16.90 0.21
N ASN A 140 -7.17 16.86 0.49
CA ASN A 140 -6.22 17.91 0.13
C ASN A 140 -5.39 17.61 -1.14
N ASN A 141 -5.45 16.39 -1.66
CA ASN A 141 -4.55 15.94 -2.75
C ASN A 141 -5.28 15.28 -3.95
N LEU A 142 -6.59 15.04 -3.84
CA LEU A 142 -7.43 14.58 -4.95
C LEU A 142 -8.05 15.73 -5.74
#